data_AF-A0A9D8MVB3-F1
#
_entry.id   AF-A0A9D8MVB3-F1
#
_cell.length_a   1.000
_cell.length_b   1.000
_cell.length_c   1.000
_cell.angle_alpha   90.00
_cell.angle_beta   90.00
_cell.angle_gamma   90.00
#
_symmetry.space_group_name_H-M   'P 1'
#
loop_
_entity.id
_entity.type
_entity.pdbx_description
1 polymer ?
#
loop_
_entity_poly.entity_id
_entity_poly.type
_entity_poly.pdbx_seq_one_letter_code
_entity_poly.pdbx_strand_id
1 'polypeptide(L)'
;MDKRITNITLRDLLRSLGDLLMPRVCAVCGRPLLARERHLCLICEAGLPLTHFERLLHNPMADAFNSQVEATAYERAAALFYYRSDYRKITQALKYGRNFGLGRRFARELGSRLAASGLWSGVNLVCPVP
;
A
#
# COMPACT_ATOMS: atom_id res chain seq x y z
N MET A 1 -35.08 -12.29 5.96
CA MET A 1 -34.04 -11.56 6.72
C MET A 1 -32.67 -12.01 6.22
N ASP A 2 -31.91 -11.10 5.60
CA ASP A 2 -30.63 -11.43 4.94
C ASP A 2 -29.58 -11.88 5.96
N LYS A 3 -28.98 -13.06 5.75
CA LYS A 3 -28.01 -13.71 6.66
C LYS A 3 -26.67 -12.96 6.76
N ARG A 4 -26.50 -11.83 6.06
CA ARG A 4 -25.32 -10.96 6.11
C ARG A 4 -25.28 -10.04 7.34
N ILE A 5 -26.40 -9.89 8.05
CA ILE A 5 -26.59 -8.90 9.14
C ILE A 5 -26.29 -9.50 10.54
N THR A 6 -26.12 -10.82 10.65
CA THR A 6 -26.12 -11.53 11.95
C THR A 6 -24.90 -11.31 12.85
N ASN A 7 -23.89 -10.53 12.43
CA ASN A 7 -22.70 -10.19 13.23
C ASN A 7 -22.33 -8.70 13.05
N ILE A 8 -23.25 -7.80 13.36
CA ILE A 8 -22.96 -6.35 13.40
C ILE A 8 -22.60 -5.96 14.84
N THR A 9 -21.38 -5.50 15.03
CA THR A 9 -20.93 -4.98 16.33
C THR A 9 -21.41 -3.54 16.49
N LEU A 10 -21.60 -3.06 17.73
CA LEU A 10 -21.92 -1.65 18.02
C LEU A 10 -20.94 -0.66 17.33
N ARG A 11 -19.65 -1.05 17.25
CA ARG A 11 -18.63 -0.27 16.53
C ARG A 11 -18.88 -0.16 15.03
N ASP A 12 -19.43 -1.21 14.43
CA ASP A 12 -19.75 -1.21 12.99
C ASP A 12 -20.94 -0.30 12.73
N LEU A 13 -21.95 -0.30 13.62
CA LEU A 13 -23.09 0.60 13.53
C LEU A 13 -22.69 2.07 13.65
N LEU A 14 -21.87 2.41 14.66
CA LEU A 14 -21.35 3.77 14.84
C LEU A 14 -20.52 4.24 13.64
N ARG A 15 -19.72 3.33 13.06
CA ARG A 15 -18.94 3.62 11.86
C ARG A 15 -19.84 3.85 10.64
N SER A 16 -20.85 3.03 10.46
CA SER A 16 -21.83 3.19 9.37
C SER A 16 -22.60 4.51 9.47
N LEU A 17 -22.99 4.94 10.68
CA LEU A 17 -23.61 6.25 10.87
C LEU A 17 -22.65 7.40 10.54
N GLY A 18 -21.38 7.29 10.91
CA GLY A 18 -20.35 8.27 10.51
C GLY A 18 -20.13 8.33 8.99
N ASP A 19 -20.18 7.17 8.31
CA ASP A 19 -20.04 7.07 6.86
C ASP A 19 -21.18 7.77 6.09
N LEU A 20 -22.37 7.97 6.70
CA LEU A 20 -23.45 8.77 6.07
C LEU A 20 -23.10 10.25 5.98
N LEU A 21 -22.38 10.79 6.98
CA LEU A 21 -22.02 12.21 7.03
C LEU A 21 -20.69 12.50 6.32
N MET A 22 -19.73 11.58 6.45
CA MET A 22 -18.41 11.69 5.83
C MET A 22 -17.97 10.33 5.30
N PRO A 23 -18.38 9.96 4.08
CA PRO A 23 -18.13 8.64 3.56
C PRO A 23 -16.64 8.38 3.42
N ARG A 24 -16.20 7.23 3.95
CA ARG A 24 -14.87 6.70 3.64
C ARG A 24 -14.82 6.39 2.14
N VAL A 25 -13.84 6.95 1.45
CA VAL A 25 -13.67 6.76 0.00
C VAL A 25 -12.39 6.00 -0.33
N CYS A 26 -12.42 5.26 -1.44
CA CYS A 26 -11.25 4.57 -1.97
C CYS A 26 -10.17 5.58 -2.39
N ALA A 27 -8.93 5.38 -1.95
CA ALA A 27 -7.82 6.27 -2.29
C ALA A 27 -7.46 6.30 -3.79
N VAL A 28 -7.94 5.34 -4.59
CA VAL A 28 -7.64 5.23 -6.03
C VAL A 28 -8.80 5.78 -6.87
N CYS A 29 -9.99 5.19 -6.73
CA CYS A 29 -11.14 5.52 -7.57
C CYS A 29 -12.16 6.47 -6.92
N GLY A 30 -12.01 6.81 -5.64
CA GLY A 30 -12.91 7.73 -4.94
C GLY A 30 -14.30 7.18 -4.59
N ARG A 31 -14.63 5.93 -4.95
CA ARG A 31 -15.93 5.35 -4.60
C ARG A 31 -16.06 5.13 -3.08
N PRO A 32 -17.29 5.20 -2.52
CA PRO A 32 -17.53 4.86 -1.12
C PRO A 32 -17.07 3.43 -0.78
N LEU A 33 -16.46 3.27 0.39
CA LEU A 33 -15.96 1.99 0.89
C LEU A 33 -17.04 1.24 1.66
N LEU A 34 -17.11 -0.08 1.44
CA LEU A 34 -17.95 -0.97 2.23
C LEU A 34 -17.45 -1.08 3.68
N ALA A 35 -18.28 -1.61 4.59
CA ALA A 35 -17.98 -1.71 6.01
C ALA A 35 -16.63 -2.42 6.32
N ARG A 36 -16.28 -3.45 5.53
CA ARG A 36 -15.03 -4.23 5.66
C ARG A 36 -13.87 -3.68 4.83
N GLU A 37 -14.12 -2.76 3.92
CA GLU A 37 -13.09 -2.06 3.17
C GLU A 37 -12.55 -0.91 4.05
N ARG A 38 -11.24 -0.62 3.95
CA ARG A 38 -10.60 0.39 4.81
C ARG A 38 -9.97 1.55 4.06
N HIS A 39 -9.21 1.25 3.02
CA HIS A 39 -8.35 2.21 2.33
C HIS A 39 -8.56 2.17 0.83
N LEU A 40 -8.56 0.95 0.29
CA LEU A 40 -8.95 0.64 -1.07
C LEU A 40 -10.24 -0.14 -1.05
N CYS A 41 -10.99 0.05 -2.11
CA CYS A 41 -12.09 -0.84 -2.41
C CYS A 41 -11.58 -2.15 -3.02
N LEU A 42 -12.38 -3.22 -2.97
CA LEU A 42 -11.98 -4.55 -3.39
C LEU A 42 -11.49 -4.61 -4.85
N ILE A 43 -12.10 -3.82 -5.75
CA ILE A 43 -11.71 -3.80 -7.17
C ILE A 43 -10.30 -3.21 -7.33
N CYS A 44 -10.03 -2.04 -6.73
CA CYS A 44 -8.70 -1.43 -6.78
C CYS A 44 -7.67 -2.24 -5.99
N GLU A 45 -8.09 -2.93 -4.93
CA GLU A 45 -7.22 -3.81 -4.18
C GLU A 45 -6.77 -5.00 -5.03
N ALA A 46 -7.70 -5.68 -5.68
CA ALA A 46 -7.42 -6.81 -6.56
C ALA A 46 -6.64 -6.41 -7.82
N GLY A 47 -6.87 -5.19 -8.33
CA GLY A 47 -6.18 -4.65 -9.50
C GLY A 47 -4.84 -3.96 -9.20
N LEU A 48 -4.35 -4.02 -7.96
CA LEU A 48 -3.12 -3.34 -7.57
C LEU A 48 -1.93 -3.86 -8.41
N PRO A 49 -1.20 -2.99 -9.13
CA PRO A 49 -0.13 -3.42 -10.02
C PRO A 49 1.15 -3.71 -9.22
N LEU A 50 1.18 -4.85 -8.54
CA LEU A 50 2.31 -5.31 -7.73
C LEU A 50 3.56 -5.54 -8.60
N THR A 51 4.74 -5.18 -8.09
CA THR A 51 6.00 -5.38 -8.84
C THR A 51 6.63 -6.75 -8.59
N HIS A 52 6.46 -7.28 -7.38
CA HIS A 52 7.13 -8.49 -6.88
C HIS A 52 8.67 -8.41 -6.82
N PHE A 53 9.25 -7.21 -6.89
CA PHE A 53 10.69 -6.99 -6.86
C PHE A 53 11.35 -7.38 -5.53
N GLU A 54 10.58 -7.52 -4.45
CA GLU A 54 11.09 -8.01 -3.18
C GLU A 54 11.68 -9.43 -3.23
N ARG A 55 11.38 -10.18 -4.30
CA ARG A 55 11.86 -11.55 -4.56
C ARG A 55 12.96 -11.63 -5.61
N LEU A 56 13.36 -10.51 -6.19
CA LEU A 56 14.30 -10.47 -7.31
C LEU A 56 15.57 -9.72 -6.91
N LEU A 57 16.71 -10.42 -6.90
CA LEU A 57 18.01 -9.82 -6.62
C LEU A 57 18.37 -8.75 -7.66
N HIS A 58 18.22 -9.10 -8.94
CA HIS A 58 18.33 -8.16 -10.06
C HIS A 58 16.93 -7.88 -10.60
N ASN A 59 16.59 -6.60 -10.70
CA ASN A 59 15.30 -6.19 -11.23
C ASN A 59 15.41 -4.82 -11.93
N PRO A 60 14.47 -4.50 -12.83
CA PRO A 60 14.54 -3.29 -13.63
C PRO A 60 14.60 -1.99 -12.82
N MET A 61 14.09 -1.99 -11.57
CA MET A 61 14.18 -0.82 -10.69
C MET A 61 15.61 -0.60 -10.19
N ALA A 62 16.31 -1.67 -9.78
CA ALA A 62 17.71 -1.60 -9.38
C ALA A 62 18.59 -1.17 -10.57
N ASP A 63 18.36 -1.76 -11.75
CA ASP A 63 19.13 -1.45 -12.96
C ASP A 63 18.94 0.01 -13.39
N ALA A 64 17.70 0.49 -13.41
CA ALA A 64 17.40 1.88 -13.74
C ALA A 64 18.05 2.85 -12.75
N PHE A 65 18.05 2.55 -11.46
CA PHE A 65 18.69 3.40 -10.45
C PHE A 65 20.22 3.40 -10.60
N ASN A 66 20.82 2.21 -10.76
CA ASN A 66 22.27 2.05 -10.89
C ASN A 66 22.82 2.64 -12.19
N SER A 67 22.01 2.71 -13.26
CA SER A 67 22.40 3.38 -14.51
C SER A 67 22.60 4.90 -14.36
N GLN A 68 22.09 5.51 -13.29
CA GLN A 68 22.14 6.95 -13.06
C GLN A 68 23.13 7.37 -11.97
N VAL A 69 23.73 6.41 -11.24
CA VAL A 69 24.56 6.69 -10.06
C VAL A 69 25.96 6.10 -10.24
N GLU A 70 26.96 6.98 -10.30
CA GLU A 70 28.36 6.59 -10.50
C GLU A 70 29.08 6.17 -9.20
N ALA A 71 28.56 6.58 -8.04
CA ALA A 71 29.29 6.47 -6.77
C ALA A 71 29.29 5.05 -6.18
N THR A 72 28.11 4.42 -6.06
CA THR A 72 27.96 3.05 -5.54
C THR A 72 26.66 2.46 -6.08
N ALA A 73 26.74 1.26 -6.63
CA ALA A 73 25.56 0.53 -7.09
C ALA A 73 24.78 0.00 -5.88
N TYR A 74 23.45 0.17 -5.91
CA TYR A 74 22.54 -0.44 -4.96
C TYR A 74 22.52 -1.94 -5.17
N GLU A 75 22.71 -2.69 -4.10
CA GLU A 75 22.68 -4.16 -4.15
C GLU A 75 21.27 -4.71 -4.49
N ARG A 76 20.22 -4.05 -3.99
CA ARG A 76 18.83 -4.50 -4.09
C ARG A 76 17.89 -3.30 -4.14
N ALA A 77 16.81 -3.41 -4.91
CA ALA A 77 15.74 -2.43 -4.94
C ALA A 77 14.37 -3.12 -4.92
N ALA A 78 13.40 -2.55 -4.22
CA ALA A 78 12.02 -3.05 -4.22
C ALA A 78 11.01 -1.91 -4.05
N ALA A 79 9.85 -2.10 -4.68
CA ALA A 79 8.68 -1.25 -4.49
C ALA A 79 7.45 -2.15 -4.47
N LEU A 80 6.47 -1.89 -3.61
CA LEU A 80 5.30 -2.77 -3.50
C LEU A 80 4.48 -2.83 -4.80
N PHE A 81 4.29 -1.69 -5.47
CA PHE A 81 3.50 -1.56 -6.69
C PHE A 81 4.10 -0.51 -7.62
N TYR A 82 3.77 -0.59 -8.91
CA TYR A 82 4.21 0.39 -9.91
C TYR A 82 3.56 1.76 -9.69
N TYR A 83 4.37 2.81 -9.63
CA TYR A 83 3.91 4.20 -9.56
C TYR A 83 3.40 4.68 -10.92
N ARG A 84 2.17 4.27 -11.29
CA ARG A 84 1.52 4.65 -12.56
C ARG A 84 0.01 4.72 -12.43
N SER A 85 -0.65 5.30 -13.44
CA SER A 85 -2.11 5.40 -13.53
C SER A 85 -2.73 6.01 -12.26
N ASP A 86 -3.94 5.61 -11.88
CA ASP A 86 -4.59 6.09 -10.65
C ASP A 86 -3.95 5.58 -9.36
N TYR A 87 -3.13 4.53 -9.41
CA TYR A 87 -2.49 3.97 -8.21
C TYR A 87 -1.44 4.91 -7.59
N ARG A 88 -0.91 5.88 -8.35
CA ARG A 88 -0.06 6.97 -7.81
C ARG A 88 -0.74 7.77 -6.70
N LYS A 89 -2.08 7.83 -6.72
CA LYS A 89 -2.89 8.53 -5.70
C LYS A 89 -2.69 7.95 -4.30
N ILE A 90 -2.31 6.68 -4.19
CA ILE A 90 -1.98 6.05 -2.90
C ILE A 90 -0.79 6.75 -2.25
N THR A 91 0.31 6.89 -3.00
CA THR A 91 1.52 7.57 -2.52
C THR A 91 1.27 9.07 -2.32
N GLN A 92 0.50 9.72 -3.20
CA GLN A 92 0.14 11.12 -3.04
C GLN A 92 -0.72 11.37 -1.79
N ALA A 93 -1.68 10.49 -1.50
CA ALA A 93 -2.51 10.58 -0.29
C ALA A 93 -1.67 10.43 0.99
N LEU A 94 -0.60 9.65 0.96
CA LEU A 94 0.38 9.62 2.05
C LEU A 94 1.21 10.90 2.11
N LYS A 95 1.90 11.26 1.01
CA LYS A 95 2.89 12.34 0.97
C LYS A 95 2.28 13.72 1.21
N TYR A 96 1.11 13.98 0.64
CA TYR A 96 0.47 15.30 0.64
C TYR A 96 -0.83 15.33 1.43
N GLY A 97 -1.58 14.22 1.42
CA GLY A 97 -2.84 14.09 2.15
C GLY A 97 -2.71 13.68 3.62
N ARG A 98 -1.47 13.45 4.11
CA ARG A 98 -1.17 12.98 5.48
C ARG A 98 -1.97 11.73 5.88
N ASN A 99 -2.32 10.88 4.92
CA ASN A 99 -3.06 9.65 5.17
C ASN A 99 -2.13 8.57 5.75
N PHE A 100 -1.69 8.75 6.99
CA PHE A 100 -0.78 7.84 7.67
C PHE A 100 -1.36 6.45 7.91
N GLY A 101 -2.69 6.33 7.97
CA GLY A 101 -3.37 5.03 8.04
C GLY A 101 -3.10 4.19 6.79
N LEU A 102 -3.31 4.80 5.61
CA LEU A 102 -2.97 4.22 4.31
C LEU A 102 -1.47 3.89 4.24
N GLY A 103 -0.61 4.83 4.63
CA GLY A 103 0.84 4.64 4.64
C GLY A 103 1.27 3.44 5.48
N ARG A 104 0.84 3.35 6.75
CA ARG A 104 1.15 2.21 7.64
C ARG A 104 0.66 0.88 7.08
N ARG A 105 -0.49 0.88 6.40
CA ARG A 105 -1.04 -0.33 5.78
C ARG A 105 -0.14 -0.84 4.65
N PHE A 106 0.23 0.02 3.71
CA PHE A 106 1.10 -0.34 2.58
C PHE A 106 2.56 -0.60 3.01
N ALA A 107 3.06 0.15 3.99
CA ALA A 107 4.39 -0.08 4.56
C ALA A 107 4.47 -1.45 5.26
N ARG A 108 3.43 -1.83 6.03
CA ARG A 108 3.35 -3.16 6.64
C ARG A 108 3.31 -4.27 5.59
N GLU A 109 2.52 -4.09 4.53
CA GLU A 109 2.45 -5.07 3.44
C GLU A 109 3.81 -5.27 2.78
N LEU A 110 4.50 -4.18 2.40
CA LEU A 110 5.83 -4.27 1.81
C LEU A 110 6.82 -4.92 2.79
N GLY A 111 6.86 -4.47 4.05
CA GLY A 111 7.74 -5.01 5.08
C GLY A 111 7.54 -6.52 5.30
N SER A 112 6.29 -6.98 5.36
CA SER A 112 5.98 -8.41 5.49
C SER A 112 6.51 -9.21 4.30
N ARG A 113 6.40 -8.68 3.07
CA ARG A 113 6.89 -9.39 1.87
C ARG A 113 8.41 -9.41 1.78
N LEU A 114 9.08 -8.31 2.15
CA LEU A 114 10.54 -8.25 2.25
C LEU A 114 11.06 -9.26 3.27
N ALA A 115 10.43 -9.33 4.45
CA ALA A 115 10.80 -10.29 5.50
C ALA A 115 10.58 -11.74 5.02
N ALA A 116 9.49 -12.01 4.31
CA ALA A 116 9.17 -13.34 3.82
C ALA A 116 10.04 -13.82 2.65
N SER A 117 10.74 -12.94 1.94
CA SER A 117 11.54 -13.35 0.76
C SER A 117 12.93 -13.88 1.11
N GLY A 118 13.43 -13.65 2.32
CA GLY A 118 14.78 -14.04 2.76
C GLY A 118 15.92 -13.22 2.14
N LEU A 119 15.70 -12.57 0.99
CA LEU A 119 16.68 -11.73 0.29
C LEU A 119 17.08 -10.47 1.07
N TRP A 120 16.29 -10.07 2.06
CA TRP A 120 16.53 -8.86 2.85
C TRP A 120 17.07 -9.19 4.25
N SER A 121 17.50 -10.44 4.46
CA SER A 121 18.25 -10.83 5.64
C SER A 121 19.55 -10.02 5.72
N GLY A 122 19.83 -9.44 6.88
CA GLY A 122 20.99 -8.57 7.10
C GLY A 122 20.72 -7.07 6.99
N VAL A 123 19.50 -6.61 6.68
CA VAL A 123 19.16 -5.18 6.81
C VAL A 123 18.97 -4.82 8.28
N ASN A 124 19.85 -3.99 8.84
CA ASN A 124 19.83 -3.60 10.26
C ASN A 124 19.32 -2.18 10.52
N LEU A 125 19.19 -1.35 9.47
CA LEU A 125 18.84 0.07 9.59
C LEU A 125 17.90 0.48 8.46
N VAL A 126 16.96 1.38 8.80
CA VAL A 126 16.15 2.11 7.81
C VAL A 126 16.50 3.58 7.94
N CYS A 127 17.10 4.15 6.88
CA CYS A 127 17.42 5.56 6.80
C CYS A 127 16.44 6.27 5.85
N PRO A 128 15.71 7.31 6.30
CA PRO A 128 14.86 8.09 5.40
C PRO A 128 15.72 8.94 4.47
N VAL A 129 15.33 9.00 3.19
CA VAL A 129 15.94 9.90 2.21
C VAL A 129 15.15 11.22 2.22
N PRO A 130 15.81 12.38 2.41
CA PRO A 130 15.17 13.70 2.45
C PRO A 130 14.59 14.15 1.10
#